data_AF-A0A525VFQ7-F1
#
_entry.id   AF-A0A525VFQ7-F1
#
_cell.length_a   1.000
_cell.length_b   1.000
_cell.length_c   1.000
_cell.angle_alpha   90.00
_cell.angle_beta   90.00
_cell.angle_gamma   90.00
#
_symmetry.space_group_name_H-M   'P 1'
#
loop_
_entity.id
_entity.type
_entity.pdbx_description
1 polymer ?
#
loop_
_entity_poly.entity_id
_entity_poly.type
_entity_poly.pdbx_seq_one_letter_code
_entity_poly.pdbx_strand_id
1 'polypeptide(L)'
;MNGPARALMALFGTSHEHWPQMAPESTPSIITEFCLDVLAQLRRRIEAQDWTQFEMRRICHMVTPSLLLTGFGVPSASNSEIRVILTLSPLVSTPYEAANALLSPPPTDVHSPSSAVTS
;
A
#
# COMPACT_ATOMS: atom_id res chain seq x y z
N MET A 1 -7.26 16.07 -12.31
CA MET A 1 -6.35 15.11 -11.63
C MET A 1 -5.14 15.87 -11.12
N ASN A 2 -4.75 15.70 -9.85
CA ASN A 2 -3.61 16.41 -9.24
C ASN A 2 -2.26 15.75 -9.61
N GLY A 3 -1.14 16.45 -9.34
CA GLY A 3 0.21 16.00 -9.70
C GLY A 3 0.59 14.62 -9.14
N PRO A 4 0.37 14.33 -7.84
CA PRO A 4 0.66 13.02 -7.26
C PRO A 4 -0.13 11.87 -7.89
N ALA A 5 -1.44 12.07 -8.16
CA ALA A 5 -2.25 11.06 -8.85
C ALA A 5 -1.71 10.78 -10.25
N ARG A 6 -1.28 11.83 -10.98
CA ARG A 6 -0.67 11.67 -12.30
C ARG A 6 0.65 10.88 -12.25
N ALA A 7 1.51 11.17 -11.28
CA ALA A 7 2.78 10.46 -11.10
C ALA A 7 2.56 8.97 -10.78
N LEU A 8 1.56 8.67 -9.96
CA LEU A 8 1.22 7.29 -9.60
C LEU A 8 0.62 6.54 -10.81
N MET A 9 -0.22 7.20 -11.60
CA MET A 9 -0.72 6.65 -12.86
C MET A 9 0.41 6.39 -13.87
N ALA A 10 1.44 7.23 -13.90
CA ALA A 10 2.61 7.01 -14.75
C ALA A 10 3.39 5.73 -14.42
N LEU A 11 3.39 5.26 -13.17
CA LEU A 11 4.02 3.98 -12.79
C LEU A 11 3.39 2.78 -13.52
N PHE A 12 2.10 2.87 -13.85
CA PHE A 12 1.40 1.86 -14.65
C PHE A 12 1.77 1.94 -16.13
N GLY A 13 2.04 3.14 -16.65
CA GLY A 13 2.47 3.34 -18.04
C GLY A 13 3.91 2.88 -18.33
N THR A 14 4.79 2.86 -17.32
CA THR A 14 6.20 2.44 -17.47
C THR A 14 6.42 0.92 -17.38
N SER A 15 5.40 0.12 -17.05
CA SER A 15 5.53 -1.31 -16.72
C SER A 15 5.18 -2.27 -17.88
N HIS A 16 5.55 -1.89 -19.11
CA HIS A 16 5.57 -2.64 -20.39
C HIS A 16 4.42 -2.53 -21.41
N GLU A 17 4.88 -2.66 -22.66
CA GLU A 17 4.31 -2.58 -24.02
C GLU A 17 3.00 -3.35 -24.33
N HIS A 18 2.35 -3.95 -23.33
CA HIS A 18 1.14 -4.76 -23.52
C HIS A 18 -0.16 -3.97 -23.46
N TRP A 19 -0.08 -2.63 -23.45
CA TRP A 19 -1.26 -1.77 -23.37
C TRP A 19 -1.54 -0.92 -24.62
N PRO A 20 -1.55 -1.46 -25.84
CA PRO A 20 -1.59 -0.67 -27.07
C PRO A 20 -2.91 0.09 -27.32
N GLN A 21 -3.90 0.01 -26.42
CA GLN A 21 -5.24 0.59 -26.63
C GLN A 21 -5.74 1.49 -25.51
N MET A 22 -4.96 1.72 -24.45
CA MET A 22 -5.39 2.64 -23.40
C MET A 22 -4.80 4.01 -23.62
N ALA A 23 -5.69 4.98 -23.88
CA ALA A 23 -5.35 6.39 -23.83
C ALA A 23 -4.66 6.69 -22.48
N PRO A 24 -3.66 7.59 -22.41
CA PRO A 24 -2.95 7.96 -21.16
C PRO A 24 -3.85 8.32 -19.97
N GLU A 25 -5.12 8.62 -20.25
CA GLU A 25 -6.20 9.00 -19.33
C GLU A 25 -7.03 7.82 -18.81
N SER A 26 -6.81 6.60 -19.28
CA SER A 26 -7.61 5.44 -18.90
C SER A 26 -7.09 4.76 -17.62
N THR A 27 -8.04 4.27 -16.81
CA THR A 27 -7.75 3.70 -15.50
C THR A 27 -7.29 2.24 -15.63
N PRO A 28 -6.14 1.85 -15.04
CA PRO A 28 -5.68 0.46 -15.03
C PRO A 28 -6.78 -0.52 -14.62
N SER A 29 -6.89 -1.65 -15.33
CA SER A 29 -7.91 -2.69 -15.06
C SER A 29 -7.90 -3.14 -13.60
N ILE A 30 -6.73 -3.35 -13.01
CA ILE A 30 -6.60 -3.77 -11.61
C ILE A 30 -7.22 -2.77 -10.62
N ILE A 31 -7.20 -1.47 -10.91
CA ILE A 31 -7.84 -0.44 -10.08
C ILE A 31 -9.36 -0.51 -10.28
N THR A 32 -9.81 -0.66 -11.53
CA THR A 32 -11.23 -0.80 -11.86
C THR A 32 -11.84 -2.05 -11.21
N GLU A 33 -11.19 -3.21 -11.34
CA GLU A 33 -11.60 -4.48 -10.73
C GLU A 33 -11.67 -4.37 -9.21
N PHE A 34 -10.64 -3.80 -8.58
CA PHE A 34 -10.64 -3.60 -7.14
C PHE A 34 -11.75 -2.64 -6.67
N CYS A 35 -12.05 -1.59 -7.44
CA CYS A 35 -13.20 -0.71 -7.19
C CYS A 35 -14.53 -1.48 -7.21
N LEU A 36 -14.72 -2.34 -8.21
CA LEU A 36 -15.92 -3.17 -8.34
C LEU A 36 -16.06 -4.15 -7.18
N ASP A 37 -14.96 -4.74 -6.70
CA ASP A 37 -14.95 -5.63 -5.53
C ASP A 37 -15.42 -4.89 -4.27
N VAL A 38 -14.90 -3.69 -4.02
CA VAL A 38 -15.29 -2.84 -2.88
C VAL A 38 -16.76 -2.44 -3.00
N LEU A 39 -17.21 -2.04 -4.19
CA LEU A 39 -18.60 -1.68 -4.43
C LEU A 39 -19.56 -2.86 -4.22
N ALA A 40 -19.18 -4.06 -4.68
CA ALA A 40 -19.97 -5.26 -4.48
C ALA A 40 -20.09 -5.60 -2.99
N GLN A 41 -18.99 -5.50 -2.24
CA GLN A 41 -19.02 -5.71 -0.79
C GLN A 41 -19.88 -4.67 -0.07
N LEU A 42 -19.84 -3.41 -0.52
CA LEU A 42 -20.64 -2.34 0.04
C LEU A 42 -22.14 -2.57 -0.19
N ARG A 43 -22.53 -3.00 -1.39
CA ARG A 43 -23.92 -3.37 -1.69
C ARG A 43 -24.41 -4.51 -0.80
N ARG A 44 -23.62 -5.57 -0.64
CA ARG A 44 -23.97 -6.70 0.25
C ARG A 44 -24.21 -6.24 1.70
N ARG A 45 -23.40 -5.32 2.22
CA ARG A 45 -23.59 -4.78 3.57
C ARG A 45 -24.85 -3.94 3.68
N ILE A 46 -25.12 -3.09 2.69
CA ILE A 46 -26.36 -2.29 2.64
C ILE A 46 -27.59 -3.19 2.60
N GLU A 47 -27.58 -4.24 1.78
CA GLU A 47 -28.65 -5.25 1.73
C GLU A 47 -28.85 -5.94 3.09
N ALA A 48 -27.77 -6.21 3.81
CA ALA A 48 -27.79 -6.74 5.17
C ALA A 48 -28.12 -5.71 6.26
N GLN A 49 -28.42 -4.46 5.89
CA GLN A 49 -28.60 -3.32 6.81
C GLN A 49 -27.40 -3.10 7.76
N ASP A 50 -26.22 -3.51 7.32
CA ASP A 50 -24.96 -3.28 8.00
C ASP A 50 -24.37 -1.93 7.53
N TRP A 51 -24.50 -0.93 8.40
CA TRP A 51 -24.01 0.42 8.17
C TRP A 51 -22.58 0.64 8.67
N THR A 52 -21.85 -0.43 8.99
CA THR A 52 -20.44 -0.31 9.39
C THR A 52 -19.56 -0.04 8.18
N GLN A 53 -18.62 0.89 8.36
CA GLN A 53 -17.56 1.13 7.37
C GLN A 53 -16.63 -0.09 7.32
N PHE A 54 -16.06 -0.35 6.15
CA PHE A 54 -15.11 -1.45 6.00
C PHE A 54 -13.95 -1.08 5.08
N GLU A 55 -12.87 -1.83 5.25
CA GLU A 55 -11.65 -1.73 4.46
C GLU A 55 -11.40 -3.05 3.72
N MET A 56 -10.93 -2.95 2.48
CA MET A 56 -10.35 -4.04 1.70
C MET A 56 -8.96 -3.63 1.25
N ARG A 57 -8.03 -4.59 1.16
CA ARG A 57 -6.64 -4.35 0.73
C ARG A 57 -6.22 -5.35 -0.34
N ARG A 58 -5.47 -4.89 -1.34
CA ARG A 58 -4.85 -5.72 -2.38
C ARG A 58 -3.47 -5.17 -2.73
N ILE A 59 -2.50 -6.06 -2.95
CA ILE A 59 -1.19 -5.66 -3.45
C ILE A 59 -1.17 -5.77 -4.98
N CYS A 60 -0.73 -4.71 -5.65
CA CYS A 60 -0.49 -4.65 -7.09
C CYS A 60 1.01 -4.78 -7.35
N HIS A 61 1.42 -5.92 -7.89
CA HIS A 61 2.81 -6.21 -8.27
C HIS A 61 3.16 -5.80 -9.71
N MET A 62 2.21 -5.23 -10.45
CA MET A 62 2.37 -4.87 -11.87
C MET A 62 3.21 -3.62 -12.09
N VAL A 63 3.60 -2.93 -11.02
CA VAL A 63 4.41 -1.69 -11.06
C VAL A 63 5.53 -1.78 -10.04
N THR A 64 6.61 -1.04 -10.27
CA THR A 64 7.75 -0.96 -9.35
C THR A 64 7.92 0.48 -8.84
N PRO A 65 7.92 0.70 -7.51
CA PRO A 65 7.65 -0.28 -6.45
C PRO A 65 6.20 -0.80 -6.50
N SER A 66 5.95 -2.00 -5.97
CA SER A 66 4.58 -2.52 -5.86
C SER A 66 3.67 -1.54 -5.11
N LEU A 67 2.38 -1.51 -5.44
CA LEU A 67 1.42 -0.62 -4.79
C LEU A 67 0.51 -1.42 -3.86
N LEU A 68 0.24 -0.87 -2.68
CA LEU A 68 -0.88 -1.26 -1.85
C LEU A 68 -2.12 -0.45 -2.27
N LEU A 69 -3.13 -1.16 -2.75
CA LEU A 69 -4.47 -0.65 -3.00
C LEU A 69 -5.30 -0.86 -1.74
N THR A 70 -5.87 0.21 -1.20
CA THR A 70 -6.81 0.16 -0.08
C THR A 70 -8.12 0.77 -0.49
N GLY A 71 -9.21 0.04 -0.28
CA GLY A 71 -10.55 0.46 -0.64
C GLY A 71 -11.44 0.50 0.57
N PHE A 72 -12.14 1.61 0.76
CA PHE A 72 -13.06 1.85 1.86
C PHE A 72 -14.47 1.94 1.34
N GLY A 73 -15.37 1.12 1.90
CA GLY A 73 -16.80 1.27 1.71
C GLY A 73 -17.41 2.03 2.88
N VAL A 74 -18.06 3.15 2.58
CA VAL A 74 -18.73 4.00 3.58
C VAL A 74 -20.23 3.97 3.27
N PRO A 75 -20.97 3.03 3.87
CA PRO A 75 -22.42 3.00 3.74
C PRO A 75 -23.05 4.17 4.51
N SER A 76 -24.22 4.63 4.04
CA SER A 76 -24.97 5.71 4.69
C SER A 76 -26.42 5.30 4.90
N ALA A 77 -26.87 5.32 6.16
CA ALA A 77 -28.25 5.02 6.53
C ALA A 77 -29.25 6.10 6.06
N SER A 78 -28.77 7.32 5.77
CA SER A 78 -29.62 8.44 5.35
C SER A 78 -29.98 8.42 3.86
N ASN A 79 -29.68 7.32 3.15
CA ASN A 79 -29.99 7.09 1.73
C ASN A 79 -29.46 8.18 0.76
N SER A 80 -28.60 9.07 1.23
CA SER A 80 -28.25 10.28 0.49
C SER A 80 -26.98 10.13 -0.35
N GLU A 81 -26.09 9.18 -0.03
CA GLU A 81 -24.94 8.83 -0.88
C GLU A 81 -24.19 7.61 -0.33
N ILE A 82 -23.87 6.67 -1.22
CA ILE A 82 -22.95 5.55 -0.95
C ILE A 82 -21.57 5.98 -1.43
N ARG A 83 -20.54 5.85 -0.60
CA ARG A 83 -19.18 6.31 -0.95
C ARG A 83 -18.20 5.15 -0.98
N VAL A 84 -17.41 5.10 -2.04
CA VAL A 84 -16.22 4.26 -2.16
C VAL A 84 -15.01 5.18 -2.24
N ILE A 85 -14.01 4.93 -1.39
CA ILE A 85 -12.75 5.68 -1.39
C ILE A 85 -11.63 4.71 -1.70
N LEU A 86 -10.79 5.04 -2.67
CA LEU A 86 -9.61 4.24 -3.02
C LEU A 86 -8.34 5.05 -2.74
N THR A 87 -7.39 4.42 -2.07
CA THR A 87 -6.05 4.97 -1.86
C THR A 87 -5.01 4.03 -2.44
N LEU A 88 -4.00 4.58 -3.10
CA LEU A 88 -2.89 3.85 -3.66
C LEU A 88 -1.61 4.34 -2.97
N SER A 89 -0.84 3.41 -2.40
CA SER A 89 0.39 3.73 -1.67
C SER A 89 1.53 2.83 -2.14
N PRO A 90 2.72 3.37 -2.43
CA PRO A 90 3.91 2.55 -2.69
C PRO A 90 4.24 1.65 -1.49
N LEU A 91 4.47 0.37 -1.75
CA LEU A 91 5.10 -0.55 -0.81
C LEU A 91 6.59 -0.28 -0.83
N VAL A 92 7.03 0.59 0.08
CA VAL A 92 8.45 0.81 0.31
C VAL A 92 8.97 -0.40 1.05
N SER A 93 9.64 -1.30 0.33
CA SER A 93 10.44 -2.33 0.98
C SER A 93 11.68 -1.63 1.51
N THR A 94 11.82 -1.51 2.83
CA THR A 94 13.13 -1.13 3.38
C THR A 94 14.14 -2.17 2.90
N PRO A 95 15.22 -1.78 2.21
CA PRO A 95 16.24 -2.75 1.84
C PRO A 95 16.72 -3.43 3.12
N TYR A 96 16.74 -4.76 3.10
CA TYR A 96 17.12 -5.62 4.22
C TYR A 96 18.44 -5.20 4.90
N GLU A 97 19.35 -4.54 4.16
CA GLU A 97 20.59 -3.96 4.71
C GLU A 97 20.37 -2.89 5.78
N ALA A 98 19.33 -2.04 5.66
CA ALA A 98 19.05 -1.00 6.65
C ALA A 98 18.50 -1.56 7.97
N ALA A 99 17.81 -2.70 7.92
CA ALA A 99 17.28 -3.37 9.12
C ALA A 99 18.40 -4.04 9.94
N ASN A 100 19.44 -4.57 9.27
CA ASN A 100 20.59 -5.18 9.95
C ASN A 100 21.55 -4.16 10.56
N ALA A 101 21.66 -2.95 10.00
CA ALA A 101 22.52 -1.90 10.56
C ALA A 101 22.08 -1.46 11.98
N LEU A 102 20.79 -1.56 12.31
CA LEU A 102 20.24 -1.25 13.64
C LEU A 102 20.38 -2.40 14.66
N LEU A 103 20.75 -3.61 14.20
CA LEU A 103 20.88 -4.81 15.04
C LEU A 103 22.33 -5.16 15.38
N SER A 104 23.29 -4.33 14.99
CA SER A 104 24.70 -4.52 15.38
C SER A 104 24.85 -4.23 16.88
N PRO A 105 25.21 -5.23 17.72
CA PRO A 105 25.51 -4.95 19.13
C PRO A 105 26.72 -4.01 19.22
N PRO A 106 26.75 -3.09 20.19
CA PRO A 106 27.92 -2.23 20.39
C PRO A 106 29.16 -3.09 20.63
N PRO A 107 30.34 -2.69 20.12
CA PRO A 107 31.58 -3.42 20.37
C PRO A 107 31.80 -3.45 21.88
N THR A 108 31.84 -4.65 22.45
CA THR A 108 32.18 -4.85 23.85
C THR A 108 33.61 -4.39 24.05
N ASP A 109 33.81 -3.20 24.65
CA ASP A 109 35.10 -2.75 25.14
C ASP A 109 35.59 -3.76 26.19
N VAL A 110 36.48 -4.66 25.79
CA VAL A 110 37.16 -5.58 26.71
C VAL A 110 38.21 -4.76 27.46
N HIS A 111 37.78 -4.12 28.53
CA HIS A 111 38.67 -3.55 29.52
C HIS A 111 39.39 -4.70 30.24
N SER A 112 40.67 -4.93 29.91
CA SER A 112 41.54 -5.81 30.71
C SER A 112 42.04 -5.05 31.94
N PRO A 113 41.77 -5.49 33.19
CA PRO A 113 42.47 -4.96 34.34
C PRO A 113 43.77 -5.75 34.54
N SER A 114 44.89 -5.13 34.17
CA SER A 114 46.22 -5.56 34.62
C SER A 114 46.32 -5.30 36.12
N SER A 115 46.17 -6.34 36.94
CA SER A 115 46.48 -6.28 38.36
C SER A 115 47.89 -6.81 38.58
N ALA A 116 48.81 -5.88 38.85
CA ALA A 116 50.08 -6.16 39.48
C ALA A 116 49.82 -6.67 40.91
N VAL A 117 50.50 -7.73 41.33
CA VAL A 117 50.83 -7.97 42.75
C VAL A 117 52.13 -8.77 42.81
N THR A 118 53.07 -8.20 43.56
CA THR A 118 54.36 -8.70 44.03
C THR A 118 54.21 -9.79 45.09
N SER A 119 55.07 -10.81 45.08
CA SER A 119 55.74 -11.39 46.26
C SER A 119 56.94 -12.22 45.81
#